data_AF-A0A3C0S284-F1
#
_entry.id   AF-A0A3C0S284-F1
#
_cell.length_a   1.000
_cell.length_b   1.000
_cell.length_c   1.000
_cell.angle_alpha   90.00
_cell.angle_beta   90.00
_cell.angle_gamma   90.00
#
_symmetry.space_group_name_H-M   'P 1'
#
loop_
_entity.id
_entity.type
_entity.pdbx_description
1 polymer ?
#
loop_
_entity_poly.entity_id
_entity_poly.type
_entity_poly.pdbx_seq_one_letter_code
_entity_poly.pdbx_strand_id
1 'polypeptide(L)' 'MAEHFNIANDYLGIYFKRQAGITLREYIQNYRNTLIRQRIATGRVTLKEIVAEFGLTDVSHLNKIIHKT' A
#
# COMPACT_ATOMS: atom_id res chain seq x y z
N MET A 1 -6.56 12.58 -8.27
CA MET A 1 -7.45 11.99 -7.23
C MET A 1 -8.35 13.03 -6.61
N ALA A 2 -7.82 14.14 -6.07
CA ALA A 2 -8.64 15.23 -5.55
C ALA A 2 -9.48 15.97 -6.62
N GLU A 3 -9.02 16.00 -7.87
CA GLU A 3 -9.77 16.62 -8.98
C GLU A 3 -11.00 15.81 -9.44
N HIS A 4 -11.07 14.52 -9.11
CA HIS A 4 -12.14 13.63 -9.59
C HIS A 4 -13.35 13.53 -8.63
N PHE A 5 -13.17 13.96 -7.39
CA PHE A 5 -14.22 13.97 -6.39
C PHE A 5 -14.29 15.40 -5.88
N ASN A 6 -15.40 16.10 -6.12
CA ASN A 6 -15.71 17.47 -5.67
C ASN A 6 -15.78 17.57 -4.13
N ILE A 7 -14.75 17.11 -3.46
CA ILE A 7 -14.61 16.95 -2.02
C ILE A 7 -13.21 17.45 -1.73
N ALA A 8 -13.09 18.48 -0.88
CA ALA A 8 -11.79 18.93 -0.41
C ALA A 8 -10.98 17.71 0.05
N ASN A 9 -9.74 17.58 -0.41
CA ASN A 9 -8.87 16.43 -0.15
C ASN A 9 -8.83 16.08 1.36
N ASP A 10 -8.90 17.13 2.19
CA ASP A 10 -8.98 17.02 3.65
C ASP A 10 -10.27 16.39 4.15
N TYR A 11 -11.43 16.69 3.55
CA TYR A 11 -12.71 16.15 3.98
C TYR A 11 -12.79 14.64 3.77
N LEU A 12 -12.34 14.13 2.62
CA LEU A 12 -12.32 12.69 2.36
C LEU A 12 -11.39 11.96 3.34
N GLY A 13 -10.21 12.53 3.61
CA GLY A 13 -9.27 11.98 4.59
C GLY A 13 -9.86 11.94 6.01
N ILE A 14 -10.51 13.03 6.44
CA ILE A 14 -11.17 13.13 7.75
C ILE A 14 -12.34 12.16 7.85
N TYR A 15 -13.22 12.13 6.85
CA TYR A 15 -14.37 11.22 6.81
C TYR A 15 -13.93 9.76 6.86
N PHE A 16 -12.98 9.38 6.01
CA PHE A 16 -12.44 8.01 5.99
C PHE A 16 -11.83 7.64 7.34
N LYS A 17 -11.02 8.51 7.94
CA LYS A 17 -10.41 8.25 9.25
C LYS A 17 -11.45 8.07 10.35
N ARG A 18 -12.53 8.87 10.35
CA ARG A 18 -13.63 8.72 11.32
C ARG A 18 -14.34 7.38 11.19
N GLN A 19 -14.52 6.89 9.97
CA GLN A 19 -15.22 5.62 9.72
C GLN A 19 -14.34 4.39 9.90
N ALA A 20 -13.10 4.44 9.41
CA ALA A 20 -12.18 3.30 9.36
C ALA A 20 -11.18 3.24 10.53
N GLY A 21 -11.09 4.30 11.34
CA GLY A 21 -10.15 4.41 12.46
C GLY A 21 -8.70 4.74 12.07
N ILE A 22 -8.33 4.58 10.79
CA ILE A 22 -7.00 4.88 10.24
C ILE A 22 -7.09 5.85 9.07
N THR A 23 -6.02 6.58 8.78
CA THR A 23 -6.02 7.47 7.62
C THR A 23 -6.12 6.68 6.31
N LEU A 24 -6.69 7.30 5.28
CA LEU A 24 -6.73 6.72 3.93
C LEU A 24 -5.32 6.36 3.43
N ARG A 25 -4.32 7.19 3.76
CA ARG A 25 -2.91 6.92 3.43
C ARG A 25 -2.41 5.64 4.09
N GLU A 26 -2.64 5.45 5.38
CA GLU A 26 -2.27 4.22 6.10
C GLU A 26 -2.98 3.01 5.53
N TYR A 27 -4.28 3.12 5.24
CA TYR A 27 -5.04 2.05 4.62
C TYR A 27 -4.44 1.63 3.28
N ILE A 28 -4.14 2.58 2.39
CA ILE A 28 -3.53 2.29 1.08
C ILE A 28 -2.16 1.62 1.25
N GLN A 29 -1.34 2.08 2.20
CA GLN A 29 -0.03 1.46 2.46
C GLN A 29 -0.16 0.04 3.00
N ASN A 30 -1.08 -0.20 3.94
CA ASN A 30 -1.34 -1.51 4.51
C ASN A 30 -1.88 -2.49 3.45
N TYR A 31 -2.80 -2.01 2.61
CA TYR A 31 -3.34 -2.78 1.50
C TYR A 31 -2.25 -3.13 0.49
N ARG A 32 -1.39 -2.18 0.10
CA ARG A 32 -0.23 -2.44 -0.76
C ARG A 32 0.70 -3.48 -0.17
N ASN A 33 1.02 -3.40 1.13
CA ASN A 33 1.84 -4.40 1.81
C ASN A 33 1.18 -5.80 1.78
N THR A 34 -0.15 -5.86 1.92
CA THR A 34 -0.93 -7.10 1.84
C THR A 34 -0.81 -7.74 0.46
N LEU A 35 -0.95 -6.95 -0.61
CA LEU A 35 -0.78 -7.42 -1.99
C LEU A 35 0.64 -7.94 -2.24
N ILE A 36 1.66 -7.23 -1.75
CA ILE A 36 3.06 -7.67 -1.84
C ILE A 36 3.26 -9.03 -1.15
N ARG A 37 2.73 -9.19 0.06
CA ARG A 37 2.81 -10.46 0.81
C ARG A 37 2.12 -11.60 0.07
N GLN A 38 0.92 -11.36 -0.47
CA GLN A 38 0.22 -12.34 -1.29
C GLN A 38 1.03 -12.74 -2.52
N ARG A 39 1.62 -11.77 -3.21
CA ARG A 39 2.44 -11.99 -4.40
C ARG A 39 3.65 -12.89 -4.10
N ILE A 40 4.36 -12.61 -3.01
CA ILE A 40 5.45 -13.45 -2.52
C ILE A 40 4.94 -14.88 -2.21
N ALA A 41 3.83 -14.99 -1.50
CA ALA A 41 3.24 -16.28 -1.12
C ALA A 41 2.81 -17.12 -2.33
N THR A 42 2.45 -16.51 -3.47
CA THR A 42 2.14 -17.28 -4.69
C THR A 42 3.34 -18.03 -5.25
N GLY A 43 4.58 -17.60 -4.96
CA GLY A 43 5.81 -18.28 -5.40
C GLY A 43 6.06 -18.31 -6.91
N ARG A 44 5.24 -17.63 -7.71
CA ARG A 44 5.31 -17.66 -9.18
C ARG A 44 6.21 -16.58 -9.79
N VAL A 45 6.57 -15.58 -8.99
CA VAL A 45 7.35 -14.42 -9.42
C VAL A 45 8.51 -14.19 -8.47
N THR A 46 9.63 -13.74 -9.02
CA THR A 46 10.86 -13.44 -8.28
C THR A 46 10.73 -12.15 -7.49
N LEU A 47 11.54 -11.98 -6.45
CA LEU A 47 11.55 -10.74 -5.65
C LEU A 47 11.85 -9.50 -6.51
N LYS A 48 12.69 -9.62 -7.55
CA LYS A 48 13.00 -8.51 -8.47
C LYS A 48 11.79 -8.10 -9.30
N GLU A 49 10.99 -9.06 -9.78
CA GLU A 49 9.75 -8.78 -10.50
C GLU A 49 8.72 -8.10 -9.59
N ILE A 50 8.63 -8.52 -8.33
CA ILE A 50 7.76 -7.87 -7.34
C ILE A 50 8.24 -6.44 -7.04
N VAL A 51 9.56 -6.20 -6.93
CA VAL A 51 10.12 -4.84 -6.78
C VAL A 51 9.67 -3.95 -7.94
N ALA A 52 9.80 -4.43 -9.17
CA ALA A 52 9.40 -3.70 -10.37
C ALA A 52 7.88 -3.46 -10.43
N GLU A 53 7.08 -4.50 -10.16
CA GLU A 53 5.60 -4.45 -10.18
C GLU A 53 5.06 -3.41 -9.20
N PHE A 54 5.63 -3.34 -8.00
CA PHE A 54 5.20 -2.40 -6.97
C PHE A 54 5.99 -1.10 -7.00
N GLY A 55 6.89 -0.84 -7.95
CA GLY A 55 7.67 0.41 -8.02
C GLY A 55 8.52 0.66 -6.77
N LEU A 56 9.11 -0.38 -6.20
CA LEU A 56 10.10 -0.28 -5.13
C LEU A 56 11.49 -0.05 -5.73
N THR A 57 12.38 0.59 -4.99
CA THR A 57 13.75 0.85 -5.45
C THR A 57 14.61 -0.40 -5.43
N ASP A 58 14.47 -1.24 -4.40
CA ASP A 58 15.27 -2.44 -4.22
C ASP A 58 14.56 -3.53 -3.40
N VAL A 59 15.16 -4.72 -3.37
CA VAL A 59 14.65 -5.90 -2.64
C VAL A 59 14.73 -5.71 -1.12
N SER A 60 15.62 -4.85 -0.62
CA SER A 60 15.73 -4.54 0.82
C SER A 60 14.44 -3.88 1.33
N HIS A 61 13.74 -3.11 0.50
CA HIS A 61 12.43 -2.56 0.83
C HIS A 61 11.38 -3.68 1.00
N LEU A 62 11.40 -4.72 0.16
CA LEU A 62 10.57 -5.91 0.35
C LEU A 62 10.88 -6.61 1.66
N ASN A 63 12.16 -6.80 1.98
CA ASN A 63 12.57 -7.41 3.25
C ASN A 63 12.03 -6.63 4.46
N LYS A 64 12.10 -5.29 4.44
CA LYS A 64 11.48 -4.47 5.50
C LYS A 64 9.97 -4.70 5.60
N ILE A 65 9.26 -4.80 4.48
CA ILE A 65 7.81 -5.06 4.46
C ILE A 65 7.49 -6.44 5.04
N ILE A 66 8.28 -7.47 4.72
CA ILE A 66 8.06 -8.85 5.18
C ILE A 66 8.28 -8.95 6.69
N HIS A 67 9.37 -8.37 7.20
CA HIS A 67 9.82 -8.52 8.59
C HIS A 67 9.20 -7.50 9.55
N LYS A 68 8.50 -6.47 9.04
CA LYS A 68 7.73 -5.55 9.87
C LYS A 68 6.53 -6.31 10.45
N THR A 69 6.68 -6.72 11.70
CA THR A 69 5.65 -7.30 12.57
C THR A 69 5.06 -6.20 13.42
#